data_AF-A0A2S9E3F5-F1
#
_entry.id   AF-A0A2S9E3F5-F1
#
_cell.length_a   1.000
_cell.length_b   1.000
_cell.length_c   1.000
_cell.angle_alpha   90.00
_cell.angle_beta   90.00
_cell.angle_gamma   90.00
#
_symmetry.space_group_name_H-M   'P 1'
#
loop_
_entity.id
_entity.type
_entity.pdbx_description
1 polymer ?
#
loop_
_entity_poly.entity_id
_entity_poly.type
_entity_poly.pdbx_seq_one_letter_code
_entity_poly.pdbx_strand_id
1 'polypeptide(L)'
;MVRLTDDAVSDLYRLHNKDPQIVRSVFKKMLLLEKSPEAGEPLLGALVGFRKLVVGDRDWRIVWRITEDASGRLILDISEVWAVGARSDGEVYDELTSRVARMGDDPKIQSLKDVIVQMGRLYESVEATPEPARGSVLPEWMEAALIEQLHLSAQEISGLSEQQAQQRLMQHWSRNAES
;
A
#
# COMPACT_ATOMS: atom_id res chain seq x y z
N MET A 1 -1.56 3.67 -15.59
CA MET A 1 -0.29 4.12 -14.95
C MET A 1 -0.61 5.24 -13.98
N VAL A 2 -0.06 5.24 -12.77
CA VAL A 2 -0.28 6.33 -11.80
C VAL A 2 0.78 7.42 -11.91
N ARG A 3 0.31 8.66 -11.88
CA ARG A 3 1.05 9.90 -11.99
C ARG A 3 0.65 10.84 -10.85
N LEU A 4 1.59 11.54 -10.24
CA LEU A 4 1.33 12.44 -9.12
C LEU A 4 1.73 13.86 -9.49
N THR A 5 0.89 14.82 -9.14
CA THR A 5 1.25 16.25 -9.15
C THR A 5 2.27 16.55 -8.04
N ASP A 6 3.02 17.64 -8.20
CA ASP A 6 3.93 18.14 -7.16
C ASP A 6 3.20 18.40 -5.83
N ASP A 7 1.94 18.82 -5.88
CA ASP A 7 1.09 19.03 -4.70
C ASP A 7 0.80 17.72 -3.96
N ALA A 8 0.38 16.67 -4.68
CA ALA A 8 0.18 15.34 -4.10
C ALA A 8 1.47 14.79 -3.49
N VAL A 9 2.63 15.05 -4.13
CA VAL A 9 3.94 14.67 -3.59
C VAL A 9 4.25 15.46 -2.30
N SER A 10 3.98 16.76 -2.26
CA SER A 10 4.14 17.55 -1.04
C SER A 10 3.27 17.03 0.10
N ASP A 11 2.04 16.62 -0.20
CA ASP A 11 1.14 16.04 0.79
C ASP A 11 1.68 14.72 1.37
N LEU A 12 2.27 13.85 0.52
CA LEU A 12 2.91 12.62 0.97
C LEU A 12 4.08 12.89 1.94
N TYR A 13 4.88 13.94 1.70
CA TYR A 13 5.94 14.34 2.65
C TYR A 13 5.36 14.84 3.98
N ARG A 14 4.31 15.67 3.94
CA ARG A 14 3.65 16.12 5.18
C ARG A 14 3.07 14.95 5.96
N LEU A 15 2.49 13.97 5.25
CA LEU A 15 1.95 12.76 5.83
C LEU A 15 3.06 11.89 6.43
N HIS A 16 4.17 11.72 5.74
CA HIS A 16 5.33 10.98 6.24
C HIS A 16 5.84 11.53 7.57
N ASN A 17 5.94 12.86 7.68
CA ASN A 17 6.37 13.53 8.91
C ASN A 17 5.38 13.36 10.07
N LYS A 18 4.09 13.11 9.78
CA LYS A 18 3.06 12.87 10.80
C LYS A 18 2.99 11.40 11.20
N ASP A 19 2.83 10.52 10.22
CA ASP A 19 2.76 9.07 10.42
C ASP A 19 3.19 8.33 9.13
N PRO A 20 4.39 7.72 9.14
CA PRO A 20 4.91 6.91 8.04
C PRO A 20 4.02 5.72 7.63
N GLN A 21 3.21 5.15 8.54
CA GLN A 21 2.35 4.01 8.22
C GLN A 21 1.18 4.42 7.32
N ILE A 22 0.71 5.66 7.43
CA ILE A 22 -0.37 6.17 6.58
C ILE A 22 0.15 6.33 5.15
N VAL A 23 1.39 6.80 4.96
CA VAL A 23 2.02 6.85 3.62
C VAL A 23 2.09 5.48 2.97
N ARG A 24 2.47 4.43 3.73
CA ARG A 24 2.47 3.05 3.23
C ARG A 24 1.06 2.61 2.81
N SER A 25 0.05 2.98 3.56
CA SER A 25 -1.35 2.68 3.25
C SER A 25 -1.84 3.43 2.00
N VAL A 26 -1.43 4.68 1.82
CA VAL A 26 -1.69 5.47 0.61
C VAL A 26 -1.05 4.82 -0.62
N PHE A 27 0.22 4.41 -0.55
CA PHE A 27 0.88 3.73 -1.66
C PHE A 27 0.19 2.40 -2.03
N LYS A 28 -0.23 1.61 -1.03
CA LYS A 28 -1.02 0.39 -1.29
C LYS A 28 -2.31 0.69 -2.05
N LYS A 29 -2.99 1.79 -1.72
CA LYS A 29 -4.20 2.23 -2.43
C LYS A 29 -3.89 2.76 -3.83
N MET A 30 -2.78 3.46 -4.06
CA MET A 30 -2.36 3.85 -5.42
C MET A 30 -2.05 2.63 -6.31
N LEU A 31 -1.40 1.61 -5.76
CA LEU A 31 -1.16 0.34 -6.47
C LEU A 31 -2.46 -0.43 -6.77
N LEU A 32 -3.47 -0.33 -5.90
CA LEU A 32 -4.82 -0.82 -6.19
C LEU A 32 -5.42 -0.07 -7.39
N LEU A 33 -5.30 1.26 -7.41
CA LEU A 33 -5.85 2.09 -8.48
C LEU A 33 -5.25 1.76 -9.85
N GLU A 34 -3.97 1.36 -9.92
CA GLU A 34 -3.38 0.86 -11.18
C GLU A 34 -4.13 -0.34 -11.78
N LYS A 35 -4.72 -1.18 -10.93
CA LYS A 35 -5.48 -2.37 -11.34
C LYS A 35 -6.98 -2.10 -11.45
N SER A 36 -7.48 -1.09 -10.74
CA SER A 36 -8.90 -0.74 -10.67
C SER A 36 -9.08 0.78 -10.70
N PRO A 37 -8.95 1.43 -11.88
CA PRO A 37 -8.96 2.89 -12.00
C PRO A 37 -10.27 3.54 -11.57
N GLU A 38 -11.37 2.80 -11.71
CA GLU A 38 -12.73 3.22 -11.35
C GLU A 38 -13.08 2.99 -9.88
N ALA A 39 -12.14 2.52 -9.04
CA ALA A 39 -12.41 2.35 -7.62
C ALA A 39 -12.83 3.68 -6.93
N GLY A 40 -13.43 3.60 -5.76
CA GLY A 40 -13.85 4.79 -5.02
C GLY A 40 -15.08 5.50 -5.62
N GLU A 41 -15.35 6.70 -5.11
CA GLU A 41 -16.58 7.46 -5.38
C GLU A 41 -16.30 8.62 -6.35
N PRO A 42 -17.16 8.85 -7.36
CA PRO A 42 -17.05 10.05 -8.20
C PRO A 42 -17.31 11.32 -7.40
N LEU A 43 -16.60 12.39 -7.73
CA LEU A 43 -16.86 13.72 -7.21
C LEU A 43 -17.90 14.45 -8.06
N LEU A 44 -18.59 15.42 -7.44
CA LEU A 44 -19.71 16.14 -8.03
C LEU A 44 -19.40 17.65 -8.11
N GLY A 45 -20.20 18.38 -8.89
CA GLY A 45 -20.08 19.83 -9.05
C GLY A 45 -18.89 20.23 -9.92
N ALA A 46 -18.06 21.17 -9.44
CA ALA A 46 -16.87 21.64 -10.18
C ALA A 46 -15.79 20.56 -10.38
N LEU A 47 -15.92 19.42 -9.69
CA LEU A 47 -14.96 18.33 -9.66
C LEU A 47 -15.42 17.09 -10.44
N VAL A 48 -16.42 17.25 -11.32
CA VAL A 48 -16.83 16.19 -12.24
C VAL A 48 -15.61 15.74 -13.06
N GLY A 49 -15.46 14.43 -13.21
CA GLY A 49 -14.29 13.79 -13.83
C GLY A 49 -13.21 13.36 -12.83
N PHE A 50 -13.33 13.77 -11.56
CA PHE A 50 -12.48 13.29 -10.48
C PHE A 50 -13.20 12.25 -9.61
N ARG A 51 -12.40 11.44 -8.90
CA ARG A 51 -12.82 10.40 -7.96
C ARG A 51 -12.06 10.54 -6.66
N LYS A 52 -12.65 10.04 -5.57
CA LYS A 52 -12.02 9.96 -4.25
C LYS A 52 -12.01 8.54 -3.70
N LEU A 53 -10.97 8.22 -2.94
CA LEU A 53 -10.82 6.93 -2.26
C LEU A 53 -10.30 7.19 -0.86
N VAL A 54 -11.00 6.64 0.12
CA VAL A 54 -10.66 6.76 1.53
C VAL A 54 -9.54 5.77 1.90
N VAL A 55 -8.60 6.22 2.72
CA VAL A 55 -7.45 5.47 3.23
C VAL A 55 -7.48 5.46 4.76
N GLY A 56 -7.30 4.29 5.37
CA GLY A 56 -7.31 4.12 6.83
C GLY A 56 -8.67 4.42 7.47
N ASP A 57 -8.65 4.99 8.67
CA ASP A 57 -9.83 5.27 9.52
C ASP A 57 -10.65 6.50 9.08
N ARG A 58 -10.74 6.72 7.77
CA ARG A 58 -11.50 7.81 7.13
C ARG A 58 -10.89 9.19 7.22
N ASP A 59 -9.75 9.30 7.88
CA ASP A 59 -9.01 10.55 7.99
C ASP A 59 -8.23 10.89 6.73
N TRP A 60 -8.12 10.03 5.70
CA TRP A 60 -7.29 10.36 4.53
C TRP A 60 -7.96 9.99 3.22
N ARG A 61 -7.74 10.80 2.17
CA ARG A 61 -8.34 10.60 0.85
C ARG A 61 -7.32 10.83 -0.26
N ILE A 62 -7.37 9.97 -1.26
CA ILE A 62 -6.68 10.14 -2.54
C ILE A 62 -7.70 10.69 -3.51
N VAL A 63 -7.37 11.77 -4.22
CA VAL A 63 -8.19 12.35 -5.28
C VAL A 63 -7.48 12.23 -6.61
N TRP A 64 -8.16 11.68 -7.62
CA TRP A 64 -7.58 11.49 -8.94
C TRP A 64 -8.61 11.63 -10.05
N ARG A 65 -8.11 11.79 -11.27
CA ARG A 65 -8.90 11.65 -12.50
C ARG A 65 -8.27 10.61 -13.41
N ILE A 66 -9.06 10.11 -14.36
CA ILE A 66 -8.57 9.23 -15.42
C ILE A 66 -8.38 10.06 -16.68
N THR A 67 -7.19 10.02 -17.25
CA THR A 67 -6.80 10.68 -18.49
C THR A 67 -6.19 9.66 -19.46
N GLU A 68 -5.96 10.07 -20.70
CA GLU A 68 -5.26 9.27 -21.71
C GLU A 68 -4.00 10.01 -22.16
N ASP A 69 -2.87 9.31 -22.34
CA ASP A 69 -1.74 9.90 -23.05
C ASP A 69 -1.94 9.91 -24.57
N ALA A 70 -0.99 10.51 -25.28
CA ALA A 70 -0.94 10.53 -26.74
C ALA A 70 -0.95 9.14 -27.41
N SER A 71 -0.73 8.06 -26.66
CA SER A 71 -0.80 6.67 -27.14
C SER A 71 -2.10 5.96 -26.78
N GLY A 72 -3.06 6.66 -26.16
CA GLY A 72 -4.34 6.10 -25.70
C GLY A 72 -4.23 5.25 -24.45
N ARG A 73 -3.12 5.34 -23.68
CA ARG A 73 -2.98 4.60 -22.43
C ARG A 73 -3.62 5.36 -21.29
N LEU A 74 -4.39 4.64 -20.48
CA LEU A 74 -5.01 5.20 -19.28
C LEU A 74 -3.96 5.62 -18.24
N ILE A 75 -4.06 6.87 -17.85
CA ILE A 75 -3.28 7.53 -16.81
C ILE A 75 -4.23 7.90 -15.68
N LEU A 76 -3.74 7.69 -14.46
CA LEU A 76 -4.41 8.13 -13.26
C LEU A 76 -3.60 9.30 -12.71
N ASP A 77 -4.12 10.52 -12.89
CA ASP A 77 -3.51 11.73 -12.37
C ASP A 77 -3.99 11.96 -10.94
N ILE A 78 -3.16 11.57 -9.97
CA ILE A 78 -3.38 11.89 -8.56
C ILE A 78 -3.09 13.38 -8.37
N SER A 79 -4.14 14.12 -8.05
CA SER A 79 -4.05 15.55 -7.86
C SER A 79 -3.76 15.91 -6.40
N GLU A 80 -4.27 15.13 -5.44
CA GLU A 80 -4.12 15.41 -4.01
C GLU A 80 -4.18 14.15 -3.13
N VAL A 81 -3.53 14.22 -1.96
CA VAL A 81 -3.63 13.23 -0.87
C VAL A 81 -3.86 13.98 0.46
N TRP A 82 -5.07 14.04 0.99
CA TRP A 82 -5.38 14.96 2.11
C TRP A 82 -6.04 14.29 3.31
N ALA A 83 -6.00 14.98 4.46
CA ALA A 83 -6.59 14.55 5.72
C ALA A 83 -7.96 15.18 6.03
N VAL A 84 -8.94 14.40 6.45
CA VAL A 84 -10.17 14.87 7.09
C VAL A 84 -9.83 15.31 8.51
N GLY A 85 -10.09 16.57 8.84
CA GLY A 85 -9.91 17.12 10.18
C GLY A 85 -8.77 18.14 10.36
N ALA A 86 -7.93 18.38 9.34
CA ALA A 86 -6.94 19.46 9.40
C ALA A 86 -7.48 20.82 8.89
N ARG A 87 -8.57 20.81 8.09
CA ARG A 87 -9.32 21.98 7.60
C ARG A 87 -10.78 21.56 7.37
N SER A 88 -11.72 22.48 7.58
CA SER A 88 -13.15 22.18 7.42
C SER A 88 -13.50 21.83 5.96
N ASP A 89 -14.52 21.01 5.75
CA ASP A 89 -14.92 20.48 4.43
C ASP A 89 -15.06 21.55 3.31
N GLY A 90 -15.34 22.81 3.66
CA GLY A 90 -15.44 23.93 2.71
C GLY A 90 -14.10 24.50 2.24
N GLU A 91 -13.13 24.67 3.14
CA GLU A 91 -11.79 25.20 2.78
C GLU A 91 -11.04 24.24 1.87
N VAL A 92 -11.28 22.94 2.04
CA VAL A 92 -10.69 21.91 1.19
C VAL A 92 -11.31 21.93 -0.21
N TYR A 93 -12.61 22.18 -0.32
CA TYR A 93 -13.28 22.29 -1.61
C TYR A 93 -12.78 23.50 -2.41
N ASP A 94 -12.58 24.64 -1.74
CA ASP A 94 -12.07 25.86 -2.36
C ASP A 94 -10.60 25.74 -2.77
N GLU A 95 -9.78 25.09 -1.93
CA GLU A 95 -8.37 24.80 -2.24
C GLU A 95 -8.24 23.84 -3.43
N LEU A 96 -9.00 22.72 -3.42
CA LEU A 96 -9.03 21.74 -4.51
C LEU A 96 -9.52 22.38 -5.82
N THR A 97 -10.58 23.19 -5.76
CA THR A 97 -11.08 23.95 -6.92
C THR A 97 -10.01 24.91 -7.46
N SER A 98 -9.31 25.61 -6.56
CA SER A 98 -8.23 26.54 -6.92
C SER A 98 -6.99 25.84 -7.49
N ARG A 99 -6.72 24.60 -7.09
CA ARG A 99 -5.58 23.81 -7.59
C ARG A 99 -5.89 23.13 -8.91
N VAL A 100 -7.09 22.55 -9.05
CA VAL A 100 -7.60 22.01 -10.33
C VAL A 100 -7.67 23.11 -11.39
N ALA A 101 -8.09 24.32 -11.05
CA ALA A 101 -8.08 25.46 -11.99
C ALA A 101 -6.66 25.90 -12.43
N ARG A 102 -5.63 25.60 -11.63
CA ARG A 102 -4.22 25.88 -11.95
C ARG A 102 -3.54 24.74 -12.71
N MET A 103 -4.15 23.55 -12.77
CA MET A 103 -3.74 22.46 -13.66
C MET A 103 -4.15 22.81 -15.10
N GLY A 104 -3.39 23.69 -15.74
CA GLY A 104 -3.39 23.79 -17.21
C GLY A 104 -2.93 22.48 -17.86
N ASP A 105 -2.84 22.45 -19.19
CA ASP A 105 -2.57 21.22 -19.96
C ASP A 105 -1.23 20.50 -19.65
N ASP A 106 -0.31 21.12 -18.90
CA ASP A 106 1.02 20.57 -18.62
C ASP A 106 1.46 20.74 -17.15
N PRO A 107 0.87 20.01 -16.19
CA PRO A 107 1.36 19.97 -14.82
C PRO A 107 2.73 19.26 -14.79
N LYS A 108 3.63 19.68 -13.89
CA LYS A 108 4.80 18.86 -13.56
C LYS A 108 4.32 17.59 -12.87
N ILE A 109 4.53 16.46 -13.53
CA ILE A 109 3.97 15.18 -13.12
C ILE A 109 5.11 14.17 -12.89
N GLN A 110 5.11 13.53 -11.72
CA GLN A 110 6.06 12.48 -11.37
C GLN A 110 5.38 11.10 -11.44
N SER A 111 6.14 10.07 -11.85
CA SER A 111 5.62 8.70 -11.83
C SER A 111 5.55 8.16 -10.41
N LEU A 112 4.56 7.30 -10.11
CA LEU A 112 4.46 6.64 -8.79
C LEU A 112 5.76 5.91 -8.40
N LYS A 113 6.42 5.28 -9.38
CA LYS A 113 7.68 4.57 -9.17
C LYS A 113 8.78 5.51 -8.67
N ASP A 114 8.94 6.68 -9.28
CA ASP A 114 9.98 7.64 -8.92
C ASP A 114 9.74 8.23 -7.52
N VAL A 115 8.48 8.52 -7.20
CA VAL A 115 8.07 9.00 -5.86
C VAL A 115 8.36 7.95 -4.78
N ILE A 116 8.05 6.68 -5.02
CA ILE A 116 8.35 5.58 -4.09
C ILE A 116 9.86 5.47 -3.85
N VAL A 117 10.69 5.57 -4.90
CA VAL A 117 12.17 5.52 -4.76
C VAL A 117 12.68 6.72 -3.98
N GLN A 118 12.20 7.92 -4.27
CA GLN A 118 12.63 9.15 -3.60
C GLN A 118 12.30 9.12 -2.10
N MET A 119 11.08 8.70 -1.74
CA MET A 119 10.69 8.56 -0.33
C MET A 119 11.36 7.37 0.34
N GLY A 120 11.64 6.28 -0.38
CA GLY A 120 12.40 5.12 0.12
C GLY A 120 13.79 5.51 0.65
N ARG A 121 14.49 6.40 -0.05
CA ARG A 121 15.81 6.92 0.37
C ARG A 121 15.77 7.69 1.69
N LEU A 122 14.66 8.32 2.06
CA LEU A 122 14.51 8.97 3.37
C LEU A 122 14.51 7.97 4.53
N TYR A 123 14.03 6.74 4.29
CA TYR A 123 14.08 5.68 5.28
C TYR A 123 15.47 5.04 5.44
N GLU A 124 16.36 5.15 4.44
CA GLU A 124 17.76 4.66 4.55
C GLU A 124 18.63 5.57 5.43
N SER A 125 18.33 6.87 5.50
CA SER A 125 19.07 7.83 6.36
C SER A 125 18.69 7.78 7.84
N VAL A 126 17.65 7.03 8.20
CA VAL A 126 17.33 6.68 9.59
C VAL A 126 17.93 5.29 9.79
N GLU A 127 18.98 5.14 10.61
CA GLU A 127 19.52 3.82 10.96
C GLU A 127 18.40 2.97 11.59
N ALA A 128 17.73 2.19 10.74
CA ALA A 128 16.67 1.29 11.15
C ALA A 128 17.34 0.10 11.84
N THR A 129 17.16 -0.01 13.14
CA THR A 129 17.43 -1.25 13.86
C THR A 129 16.70 -2.37 13.11
N PRO A 130 17.40 -3.43 12.65
CA PRO A 130 16.76 -4.48 11.89
C PRO A 130 15.58 -5.05 12.67
N GLU A 131 14.41 -5.10 12.03
CA GLU A 131 13.21 -5.73 12.56
C GLU A 131 13.56 -7.18 12.93
N PRO A 132 13.27 -7.67 14.16
CA PRO A 132 13.53 -9.06 14.49
C PRO A 132 12.75 -9.93 13.50
N ALA A 133 13.46 -10.88 12.89
CA ALA A 133 12.92 -11.76 11.85
C ALA A 133 11.57 -12.34 12.30
N ARG A 134 10.52 -12.12 11.49
CA ARG A 134 9.16 -12.59 11.78
C ARG A 134 9.19 -14.07 12.14
N GLY A 135 8.69 -14.39 13.33
CA GLY A 135 8.51 -15.75 13.81
C GLY A 135 7.44 -16.51 13.01
N SER A 136 7.66 -17.83 12.97
CA SER A 136 6.90 -18.94 12.38
C SER A 136 6.51 -18.87 10.89
N VAL A 137 7.22 -19.69 10.10
CA VAL A 137 7.01 -19.96 8.67
C VAL A 137 5.98 -21.09 8.45
N LEU A 138 5.50 -21.73 9.52
CA LEU A 138 4.66 -22.92 9.46
C LEU A 138 3.23 -22.64 9.91
N PRO A 139 2.20 -23.20 9.22
CA PRO A 139 0.84 -23.17 9.70
C PRO A 139 0.69 -23.83 11.09
N GLU A 140 -0.18 -23.30 11.94
CA GLU A 140 -0.39 -23.75 13.33
C GLU A 140 -0.69 -25.26 13.45
N TRP A 141 -1.52 -25.80 12.54
CA TRP A 141 -1.84 -27.24 12.51
C TRP A 141 -0.60 -28.12 12.24
N MET A 142 0.39 -27.59 11.51
CA MET A 142 1.61 -28.29 11.16
C MET A 142 2.59 -28.29 12.34
N GLU A 143 2.73 -27.15 13.03
CA GLU A 143 3.53 -27.07 14.25
C GLU A 143 2.98 -28.00 15.34
N ALA A 144 1.66 -27.98 15.56
CA ALA A 144 1.00 -28.90 16.49
C ALA A 144 1.28 -30.37 16.14
N ALA A 145 1.16 -30.75 14.86
CA ALA A 145 1.44 -32.12 14.43
C ALA A 145 2.92 -32.51 14.60
N LEU A 146 3.87 -31.60 14.35
CA LEU A 146 5.30 -31.86 14.57
C LEU A 146 5.64 -32.04 16.07
N ILE A 147 4.98 -31.30 16.96
CA ILE A 147 5.14 -31.42 18.42
C ILE A 147 4.49 -32.71 18.93
N GLU A 148 3.25 -32.96 18.54
CA GLU A 148 2.46 -34.05 19.12
C GLU A 148 2.86 -35.43 18.58
N GLN A 149 3.18 -35.53 17.29
CA GLN A 149 3.38 -36.83 16.62
C GLN A 149 4.85 -37.17 16.39
N LEU A 150 5.68 -36.16 16.17
CA LEU A 150 7.13 -36.32 15.94
C LEU A 150 7.96 -35.88 17.14
N HIS A 151 7.33 -35.32 18.19
CA HIS A 151 7.98 -34.84 19.41
C HIS A 151 9.14 -33.87 19.16
N LEU A 152 9.05 -33.05 18.10
CA LEU A 152 10.06 -32.06 17.78
C LEU A 152 9.97 -30.86 18.74
N SER A 153 11.12 -30.35 19.14
CA SER A 153 11.22 -29.13 19.93
C SER A 153 10.96 -27.87 19.09
N ALA A 154 10.55 -26.78 19.73
CA ALA A 154 10.33 -25.50 19.06
C ALA A 154 11.58 -24.99 18.30
N GLN A 155 12.78 -25.32 18.79
CA GLN A 155 14.04 -24.98 18.12
C GLN A 155 14.22 -25.77 16.81
N GLU A 156 13.89 -27.06 16.81
CA GLU A 156 13.95 -27.89 15.60
C GLU A 156 12.90 -27.46 14.57
N ILE A 157 11.70 -27.10 15.03
CA ILE A 157 10.60 -26.61 14.18
C ILE A 157 10.97 -25.28 13.54
N SER A 158 11.60 -24.36 14.28
CA SER A 158 12.02 -23.05 13.76
C SER A 158 13.02 -23.13 12.59
N GLY A 159 13.76 -24.24 12.48
CA GLY A 159 14.71 -24.49 11.40
C GLY A 159 14.11 -25.22 10.18
N LEU A 160 12.83 -25.60 10.22
CA LEU A 160 12.17 -26.29 9.13
C LEU A 160 11.47 -25.32 8.18
N SER A 161 11.68 -25.53 6.89
CA SER A 161 10.76 -25.02 5.87
C SER A 161 9.45 -25.82 5.87
N GLU A 162 8.37 -25.21 5.37
CA GLU A 162 7.07 -25.87 5.21
C GLU A 162 7.15 -27.18 4.44
N GLN A 163 7.95 -27.21 3.36
CA GLN A 163 8.14 -28.42 2.56
C GLN A 163 8.85 -29.54 3.34
N GLN A 164 9.84 -29.21 4.18
CA GLN A 164 10.55 -30.20 5.01
C GLN A 164 9.66 -30.72 6.14
N ALA A 165 8.87 -29.85 6.76
CA ALA A 165 7.88 -30.22 7.77
C ALA A 165 6.81 -31.16 7.18
N GLN A 166 6.28 -30.82 6.01
CA GLN A 166 5.31 -31.64 5.29
C GLN A 166 5.89 -33.03 4.93
N GLN A 167 7.13 -33.09 4.43
CA GLN A 167 7.79 -34.36 4.11
C GLN A 167 7.95 -35.27 5.33
N ARG A 168 8.33 -34.72 6.49
CA ARG A 168 8.49 -35.50 7.74
C ARG A 168 7.17 -36.08 8.23
N LEU A 169 6.10 -35.29 8.20
CA LEU A 169 4.75 -35.76 8.55
C LEU A 169 4.29 -36.87 7.60
N MET A 170 4.50 -36.69 6.29
CA MET A 170 4.11 -37.67 5.27
C MET A 170 4.86 -39.01 5.46
N GLN A 171 6.15 -38.98 5.79
CA GLN A 171 6.94 -40.19 6.08
C GLN A 171 6.49 -40.90 7.37
N HIS A 172 6.11 -40.14 8.40
CA HIS A 172 5.61 -40.72 9.64
C HIS A 172 4.26 -41.44 9.42
N TRP A 173 3.34 -40.80 8.68
CA TRP A 173 2.04 -41.38 8.36
C TRP A 173 2.14 -42.59 7.43
N SER A 174 3.05 -42.57 6.45
CA SER A 174 3.25 -43.73 5.56
C SER A 174 3.76 -44.95 6.33
N ARG A 175 4.65 -44.76 7.31
CA ARG A 175 5.21 -45.86 8.10
C ARG A 175 4.23 -46.43 9.13
N ASN A 176 3.35 -45.59 9.70
CA ASN A 176 2.30 -46.05 10.60
C ASN A 176 1.11 -46.70 9.86
N ALA A 177 0.95 -46.46 8.55
CA ALA A 177 -0.08 -47.10 7.74
C ALA A 177 0.25 -48.55 7.34
N GLU A 178 1.51 -48.98 7.51
CA GLU A 178 2.00 -50.33 7.17
C GLU A 178 2.23 -51.23 8.39
N SER A 179 1.88 -50.78 9.61
CA SER A 179 1.99 -51.55 10.88
C SER A 179 0.64 -52.05 11.39
#